data_AF-A0A8J9YF85-F1
#
_entry.id   AF-A0A8J9YF85-F1
#
_cell.length_a   1.000
_cell.length_b   1.000
_cell.length_c   1.000
_cell.angle_alpha   90.00
_cell.angle_beta   90.00
_cell.angle_gamma   90.00
#
_symmetry.space_group_name_H-M   'P 1'
#
loop_
_entity.id
_entity.type
_entity.pdbx_description
1 polymer ?
#
loop_
_entity_poly.entity_id
_entity_poly.type
_entity_poly.pdbx_seq_one_letter_code
_entity_poly.pdbx_strand_id
1 'polypeptide(L)'
;MLKIAIFLLLIASSAAERDSTPVFMLDYEMILSHVHTDTNPFTEMKSSDFSKIIEEAVKRSKVVILFIEELFCFEDVSFKDRQGTPFYHLSQGLRENKVKFFPAVSQPFKTLKQYFKPEHYNTFYLSDSSTKLKIYDGRYKYFYVFFKDTISESKAIALRRHDLLMREVYFVVRQIASSPVVAFYTGKMNPIIVEKLNFVPIEPQKIRRPPGVTITSSGALFKFSGVYATVGTRRSMFSQIPLIAEETWKKHQLNTRMAYSDFELEFEFIFKEDGWIVENVMLLEWGEEVGRTEMKVGAPWKWSYVCSEPLVLVNLRDGSAVTISQYQIQPFQDQPGPWRTDSGTNSSGNDTRNFGPAINCGPYFNSQILAGLMVTMFCLGILTYGVVSMYNCKSNDRYDDQNGKPLVIAFEGGL
;
A
#
# COMPACT_ATOMS: atom_id res chain seq x y z
N MET A 1 -9.72 8.03 -14.94
CA MET A 1 -8.25 7.92 -14.81
C MET A 1 -7.65 8.93 -13.84
N LEU A 2 -8.03 10.21 -13.87
CA LEU A 2 -7.50 11.25 -12.95
C LEU A 2 -7.64 10.90 -11.46
N LYS A 3 -8.77 10.31 -11.03
CA LYS A 3 -9.00 9.89 -9.64
C LYS A 3 -8.09 8.73 -9.18
N ILE A 4 -7.69 7.85 -10.10
CA ILE A 4 -6.80 6.71 -9.80
C ILE A 4 -5.34 7.19 -9.75
N ALA A 5 -4.97 8.13 -10.62
CA ALA A 5 -3.66 8.77 -10.59
C ALA A 5 -3.45 9.59 -9.31
N ILE A 6 -4.48 10.31 -8.83
CA ILE A 6 -4.44 11.03 -7.55
C ILE A 6 -4.30 10.06 -6.36
N PHE A 7 -4.99 8.91 -6.40
CA PHE A 7 -4.86 7.88 -5.38
C PHE A 7 -3.44 7.27 -5.33
N LEU A 8 -2.81 7.04 -6.49
CA LEU A 8 -1.43 6.54 -6.58
C LEU A 8 -0.38 7.59 -6.20
N LEU A 9 -0.62 8.87 -6.51
CA LEU A 9 0.24 9.99 -6.09
C LEU A 9 0.21 10.23 -4.57
N LEU A 10 -0.93 10.00 -3.91
CA LEU A 10 -1.06 10.10 -2.45
C LEU A 10 -0.29 8.99 -1.70
N ILE A 11 -0.09 7.83 -2.33
CA ILE A 11 0.68 6.72 -1.73
C ILE A 11 2.20 7.00 -1.79
N ALA A 12 2.68 7.74 -2.80
CA ALA A 12 4.10 8.01 -3.00
C ALA A 12 4.68 9.11 -2.09
N SER A 13 3.84 9.97 -1.49
CA SER A 13 4.28 11.10 -0.66
C SER A 13 4.16 10.87 0.85
N SER A 14 4.13 9.62 1.30
CA SER A 14 4.31 9.30 2.73
C SER A 14 5.81 9.25 3.05
N ALA A 15 6.41 10.44 3.20
CA ALA A 15 7.59 10.56 4.04
C ALA A 15 7.14 10.20 5.47
N ALA A 16 7.23 8.91 5.79
CA ALA A 16 6.94 8.42 7.13
C ALA A 16 7.90 9.11 8.10
N GLU A 17 7.38 10.05 8.89
CA GLU A 17 8.11 10.67 9.98
C GLU A 17 8.34 9.58 11.04
N ARG A 18 9.63 9.27 11.25
CA ARG A 18 10.07 8.02 11.89
C ARG A 18 9.91 7.97 13.41
N ASP A 19 9.20 8.92 14.02
CA ASP A 19 9.26 9.11 15.47
C ASP A 19 7.92 9.66 15.99
N SER A 20 6.88 8.84 15.87
CA SER A 20 5.56 9.13 16.44
C SER A 20 5.50 8.61 17.88
N THR A 21 5.20 9.47 18.85
CA THR A 21 5.01 9.07 20.26
C THR A 21 3.64 9.54 20.77
N PRO A 22 3.06 8.85 21.77
CA PRO A 22 1.82 9.30 22.38
C PRO A 22 2.04 10.59 23.19
N VAL A 23 0.98 11.39 23.27
CA VAL A 23 0.93 12.61 24.07
C VAL A 23 -0.32 12.62 24.94
N PHE A 24 -0.16 12.88 26.23
CA PHE A 24 -1.26 13.26 27.12
C PHE A 24 -1.23 14.77 27.33
N MET A 25 -2.39 15.40 27.25
CA MET A 25 -2.58 16.80 27.61
C MET A 25 -3.48 16.89 28.83
N LEU A 26 -2.95 17.39 29.93
CA LEU A 26 -3.68 17.60 31.17
C LEU A 26 -4.22 19.04 31.16
N ASP A 27 -5.53 19.17 31.22
CA ASP A 27 -6.30 20.42 31.16
C ASP A 27 -7.43 20.35 32.20
N TYR A 28 -7.07 20.41 33.49
CA TYR A 28 -8.03 20.30 34.60
C TYR A 28 -8.95 21.52 34.71
N GLU A 29 -8.52 22.66 34.18
CA GLU A 29 -9.31 23.88 34.05
C GLU A 29 -10.22 23.90 32.81
N MET A 30 -10.13 22.90 31.93
CA MET A 30 -10.92 22.75 30.70
C MET A 30 -10.83 23.95 29.75
N ILE A 31 -9.69 24.65 29.72
CA ILE A 31 -9.47 25.84 28.88
C ILE A 31 -9.30 25.51 27.40
N LEU A 32 -8.99 24.25 27.08
CA LEU A 32 -8.83 23.71 25.73
C LEU A 32 -9.93 22.68 25.42
N SER A 33 -11.11 22.80 26.03
CA SER A 33 -12.24 21.86 25.86
C SER A 33 -12.63 21.62 24.40
N HIS A 34 -12.49 22.62 23.52
CA HIS A 34 -12.79 22.54 22.08
C HIS A 34 -11.82 21.68 21.26
N VAL A 35 -10.64 21.32 21.80
CA VAL A 35 -9.68 20.45 21.10
C VAL A 35 -10.23 19.02 21.06
N HIS A 36 -10.69 18.57 19.90
CA HIS A 36 -11.16 17.19 19.73
C HIS A 36 -9.99 16.23 19.49
N THR A 37 -10.02 15.08 20.17
CA THR A 37 -9.05 13.99 20.00
C THR A 37 -9.64 12.91 19.11
N ASP A 38 -8.94 12.55 18.03
CA ASP A 38 -9.14 11.26 17.39
C ASP A 38 -8.43 10.19 18.25
N THR A 39 -9.20 9.24 18.77
CA THR A 39 -8.66 8.16 19.60
C THR A 39 -8.11 7.00 18.77
N ASN A 40 -8.18 7.07 17.44
CA ASN A 40 -7.65 6.03 16.57
C ASN A 40 -6.11 6.02 16.60
N PRO A 41 -5.48 4.93 17.09
CA PRO A 41 -4.02 4.85 17.15
C PRO A 41 -3.34 4.73 15.79
N PHE A 42 -4.11 4.44 14.72
CA PHE A 42 -3.60 4.39 13.34
C PHE A 42 -3.66 5.75 12.63
N THR A 43 -4.36 6.74 13.21
CA THR A 43 -4.37 8.10 12.69
C THR A 43 -3.20 8.86 13.31
N GLU A 44 -2.15 9.10 12.52
CA GLU A 44 -1.04 9.93 12.97
C GLU A 44 -1.39 11.42 12.92
N MET A 45 -1.22 12.12 14.05
CA MET A 45 -1.31 13.58 14.12
C MET A 45 0.02 14.20 13.69
N LYS A 46 -0.02 15.02 12.65
CA LYS A 46 1.15 15.74 12.15
C LYS A 46 1.63 16.79 13.16
N SER A 47 2.94 17.05 13.18
CA SER A 47 3.54 18.08 14.04
C SER A 47 2.95 19.47 13.81
N SER A 48 2.47 19.78 12.59
CA SER A 48 1.80 21.04 12.26
C SER A 48 0.44 21.21 12.95
N ASP A 49 -0.31 20.12 13.11
CA ASP A 49 -1.62 20.18 13.78
C ASP A 49 -1.43 20.19 15.30
N PHE A 50 -0.46 19.43 15.80
CA PHE A 50 -0.05 19.50 17.20
C PHE A 50 0.48 20.88 17.60
N SER A 51 1.20 21.56 16.71
CA SER A 51 1.67 22.94 16.91
C SER A 51 0.52 23.91 17.18
N LYS A 52 -0.62 23.78 16.49
CA LYS A 52 -1.80 24.62 16.73
C LYS A 52 -2.35 24.44 18.14
N ILE A 53 -2.36 23.20 18.64
CA ILE A 53 -2.78 22.88 20.02
C ILE A 53 -1.84 23.55 21.03
N ILE A 54 -0.52 23.49 20.78
CA ILE A 54 0.47 24.16 21.64
C ILE A 54 0.28 25.68 21.63
N GLU A 55 0.09 26.28 20.46
CA GLU A 55 -0.16 27.74 20.36
C GLU A 55 -1.41 28.16 21.14
N GLU A 56 -2.48 27.38 21.07
CA GLU A 56 -3.69 27.64 21.85
C GLU A 56 -3.46 27.47 23.35
N ALA A 57 -2.71 26.45 23.75
CA ALA A 57 -2.32 26.25 25.14
C ALA A 57 -1.52 27.46 25.66
N VAL A 58 -0.55 27.97 24.89
CA VAL A 58 0.24 29.16 25.25
C VAL A 58 -0.62 30.42 25.33
N LYS A 59 -1.64 30.56 24.48
CA LYS A 59 -2.55 31.72 24.49
C LYS A 59 -3.50 31.71 25.69
N ARG A 60 -3.96 30.53 26.12
CA ARG A 60 -5.03 30.38 27.11
C ARG A 60 -4.51 30.04 28.52
N SER A 61 -3.32 29.46 28.63
CA SER A 61 -2.65 29.19 29.89
C SER A 61 -1.51 30.18 30.14
N LYS A 62 -1.18 30.42 31.42
CA LYS A 62 0.04 31.20 31.76
C LYS A 62 1.21 30.32 32.16
N VAL A 63 0.94 29.06 32.50
CA VAL A 63 1.92 28.09 32.96
C VAL A 63 1.74 26.78 32.19
N VAL A 64 2.83 26.31 31.56
CA VAL A 64 2.87 25.04 30.84
C VAL A 64 3.88 24.09 31.45
N ILE A 65 3.45 22.88 31.83
CA ILE A 65 4.33 21.85 32.40
C ILE A 65 4.62 20.78 31.34
N LEU A 66 5.89 20.39 31.20
CA LEU A 66 6.32 19.41 30.20
C LEU A 66 6.93 18.21 30.89
N PHE A 67 6.15 17.13 31.03
CA PHE A 67 6.62 15.86 31.58
C PHE A 67 7.20 15.01 30.45
N ILE A 68 8.50 14.69 30.52
CA ILE A 68 9.21 14.04 29.42
C ILE A 68 9.87 12.73 29.88
N GLU A 69 9.47 11.64 29.24
CA GLU A 69 10.15 10.34 29.30
C GLU A 69 11.32 10.26 28.31
N GLU A 70 12.33 9.46 28.62
CA GLU A 70 13.40 9.17 27.65
C GLU A 70 12.86 8.30 26.50
N LEU A 71 12.13 7.23 26.82
CA LEU A 71 11.56 6.27 25.88
C LEU A 71 10.08 6.06 26.19
N PHE A 72 9.20 6.37 25.24
CA PHE A 72 7.76 6.22 25.44
C PHE A 72 7.04 5.82 24.15
N CYS A 73 6.20 4.79 24.23
CA CYS A 73 5.40 4.32 23.11
C CYS A 73 3.96 4.01 23.52
N PHE A 74 3.13 3.68 22.52
CA PHE A 74 1.73 3.34 22.74
C PHE A 74 1.55 2.07 23.58
N GLU A 75 2.48 1.12 23.46
CA GLU A 75 2.50 -0.14 24.18
C GLU A 75 2.60 0.11 25.68
N ASP A 76 3.39 1.10 26.10
CA ASP A 76 3.51 1.51 27.51
C ASP A 76 2.17 1.98 28.08
N VAL A 77 1.36 2.67 27.26
CA VAL A 77 0.02 3.14 27.63
C VAL A 77 -1.00 2.00 27.67
N SER A 78 -0.93 1.10 26.69
CA SER A 78 -1.86 -0.03 26.56
C SER A 78 -1.57 -1.18 27.54
N PHE A 79 -0.36 -1.22 28.11
CA PHE A 79 0.09 -2.26 29.02
C PHE A 79 -0.76 -2.30 30.30
N LYS A 80 -1.10 -3.53 30.74
CA LYS A 80 -1.79 -3.80 32.00
C LYS A 80 -1.14 -5.01 32.66
N ASP A 81 -0.82 -4.91 33.93
CA ASP A 81 -0.40 -6.05 34.76
C ASP A 81 -1.48 -6.42 35.78
N ARG A 82 -1.12 -7.19 36.82
CA ARG A 82 -2.03 -7.61 37.89
C ARG A 82 -2.63 -6.44 38.68
N GLN A 83 -1.97 -5.30 38.71
CA GLN A 83 -2.41 -4.07 39.37
C GLN A 83 -3.15 -3.12 38.40
N GLY A 84 -3.32 -3.52 37.13
CA GLY A 84 -4.00 -2.73 36.11
C GLY A 84 -3.03 -1.87 35.29
N THR A 85 -3.51 -0.71 34.81
CA THR A 85 -2.69 0.22 34.04
C THR A 85 -1.64 0.89 34.95
N PRO A 86 -0.41 1.14 34.46
CA PRO A 86 0.55 1.99 35.16
C PRO A 86 0.08 3.44 35.35
N PHE A 87 -0.87 3.91 34.53
CA PHE A 87 -1.32 5.30 34.48
C PHE A 87 -2.68 5.49 35.15
N TYR A 88 -2.77 5.22 36.46
CA TYR A 88 -4.04 5.30 37.18
C TYR A 88 -4.64 6.72 37.15
N HIS A 89 -3.86 7.75 37.47
CA HIS A 89 -4.32 9.14 37.54
C HIS A 89 -4.61 9.74 36.17
N LEU A 90 -3.76 9.50 35.18
CA LEU A 90 -4.09 9.91 33.81
C LEU A 90 -5.35 9.20 33.30
N SER A 91 -5.54 7.90 33.59
CA SER A 91 -6.75 7.17 33.19
C SER A 91 -8.01 7.71 33.86
N GLN A 92 -7.93 8.13 35.12
CA GLN A 92 -9.01 8.80 35.81
C GLN A 92 -9.31 10.16 35.19
N GLY A 93 -8.27 10.95 34.89
CA GLY A 93 -8.41 12.24 34.23
C GLY A 93 -9.04 12.16 32.83
N LEU A 94 -8.77 11.08 32.08
CA LEU A 94 -9.43 10.81 30.80
C LEU A 94 -10.93 10.58 30.97
N ARG A 95 -11.35 9.80 31.97
CA ARG A 95 -12.78 9.55 32.26
C ARG A 95 -13.51 10.82 32.71
N GLU A 96 -12.80 11.71 33.38
CA GLU A 96 -13.32 13.00 33.85
C GLU A 96 -13.23 14.10 32.77
N ASN A 97 -12.79 13.79 31.55
CA ASN A 97 -12.53 14.76 30.46
C ASN A 97 -11.55 15.89 30.83
N LYS A 98 -10.71 15.69 31.85
CA LYS A 98 -9.65 16.61 32.30
C LYS A 98 -8.30 16.32 31.65
N VAL A 99 -8.18 15.16 31.01
CA VAL A 99 -7.00 14.75 30.26
C VAL A 99 -7.45 14.39 28.86
N LYS A 100 -6.64 14.73 27.87
CA LYS A 100 -6.82 14.37 26.46
C LYS A 100 -5.66 13.50 26.02
N PHE A 101 -5.94 12.48 25.23
CA PHE A 101 -4.95 11.53 24.76
C PHE A 101 -4.84 11.58 23.23
N PHE A 102 -3.61 11.78 22.76
CA PHE A 102 -3.25 11.75 21.36
C PHE A 102 -2.35 10.53 21.14
N PRO A 103 -2.86 9.46 20.51
CA PRO A 103 -2.20 8.16 20.53
C PRO A 103 -0.89 8.13 19.71
N ALA A 104 -0.84 8.88 18.60
CA ALA A 104 0.32 8.97 17.73
C ALA A 104 0.50 10.41 17.24
N VAL A 105 1.48 11.12 17.79
CA VAL A 105 1.86 12.46 17.35
C VAL A 105 3.24 12.38 16.73
N SER A 106 3.44 12.97 15.55
CA SER A 106 4.76 13.07 14.93
C SER A 106 5.66 14.03 15.70
N GLN A 107 6.81 13.53 16.18
CA GLN A 107 7.88 14.29 16.82
C GLN A 107 7.41 15.32 17.88
N PRO A 108 6.59 14.94 18.87
CA PRO A 108 5.98 15.88 19.78
C PRO A 108 7.02 16.56 20.67
N PHE A 109 8.05 15.84 21.11
CA PHE A 109 9.13 16.44 21.91
C PHE A 109 9.89 17.53 21.13
N LYS A 110 10.21 17.29 19.85
CA LYS A 110 10.88 18.30 19.01
C LYS A 110 9.98 19.51 18.80
N THR A 111 8.68 19.28 18.58
CA THR A 111 7.69 20.34 18.42
C THR A 111 7.59 21.17 19.71
N LEU A 112 7.44 20.54 20.88
CA LEU A 112 7.42 21.23 22.17
C LEU A 112 8.68 22.06 22.41
N LYS A 113 9.86 21.51 22.05
CA LYS A 113 11.15 22.20 22.18
C LYS A 113 11.28 23.45 21.30
N GLN A 114 10.54 23.53 20.18
CA GLN A 114 10.50 24.74 19.34
C GLN A 114 9.77 25.89 20.04
N TYR A 115 8.70 25.61 20.77
CA TYR A 115 7.91 26.61 21.51
C TYR A 115 8.50 26.91 22.90
N PHE A 116 9.02 25.89 23.57
CA PHE A 116 9.53 25.96 24.93
C PHE A 116 11.01 25.57 24.95
N LYS A 117 11.91 26.57 24.96
CA LYS A 117 13.34 26.26 24.94
C LYS A 117 13.80 25.76 26.32
N PRO A 118 14.38 24.55 26.42
CA PRO A 118 14.91 24.04 27.68
C PRO A 118 16.17 24.82 28.07
N GLU A 119 16.17 25.36 29.28
CA GLU A 119 17.26 26.09 29.90
C GLU A 119 17.53 25.51 31.30
N HIS A 120 18.69 25.79 31.90
CA HIS A 120 19.07 25.15 33.16
C HIS A 120 18.13 25.45 34.33
N TYR A 121 17.48 26.62 34.34
CA TYR A 121 16.59 27.04 35.44
C TYR A 121 15.15 26.54 35.29
N ASN A 122 14.74 26.06 34.12
CA ASN A 122 13.38 25.57 33.85
C ASN A 122 13.34 24.05 33.64
N THR A 123 14.42 23.34 33.97
CA THR A 123 14.56 21.90 33.76
C THR A 123 14.82 21.20 35.08
N PHE A 124 13.94 20.26 35.43
CA PHE A 124 13.97 19.52 36.68
C PHE A 124 14.04 18.02 36.41
N TYR A 125 14.76 17.30 37.27
CA TYR A 125 14.89 15.84 37.20
C TYR A 125 14.39 15.23 38.51
N LEU A 126 13.31 14.47 38.46
CA LEU A 126 12.65 13.92 39.65
C LEU A 126 12.87 12.41 39.74
N SER A 127 13.34 11.95 40.90
CA SER A 127 13.41 10.53 41.26
C SER A 127 12.35 10.16 42.29
N ASP A 128 12.12 10.99 43.32
CA ASP A 128 11.20 10.72 44.43
C ASP A 128 10.34 11.94 44.81
N SER A 129 9.13 11.67 45.35
CA SER A 129 8.12 12.66 45.76
C SER A 129 8.52 13.54 46.96
N SER A 130 9.60 13.20 47.66
CA SER A 130 9.97 13.81 48.95
C SER A 130 10.98 14.96 48.87
N THR A 131 11.58 15.21 47.70
CA THR A 131 12.41 16.40 47.50
C THR A 131 11.49 17.61 47.35
N LYS A 132 11.10 18.19 48.50
CA LYS A 132 10.27 19.40 48.67
C LYS A 132 10.18 20.19 47.37
N LEU A 133 9.06 20.01 46.67
CA LEU A 133 8.69 20.61 45.38
C LEU A 133 8.75 22.15 45.44
N LYS A 134 9.95 22.73 45.46
CA LYS A 134 10.24 24.13 45.15
C LYS A 134 10.40 24.30 43.64
N ILE A 135 9.63 23.55 42.86
CA ILE A 135 9.74 23.55 41.39
C ILE A 135 9.17 24.86 40.83
N TYR A 136 8.28 25.50 41.57
CA TYR A 136 7.57 26.69 41.11
C TYR A 136 7.58 27.83 42.13
N ASP A 137 8.46 28.80 41.88
CA ASP A 137 8.53 30.07 42.63
C ASP A 137 7.68 31.19 41.98
N GLY A 138 6.73 30.85 41.08
CA GLY A 138 5.88 31.83 40.39
C GLY A 138 6.55 32.62 39.25
N ARG A 139 7.83 32.38 38.97
CA ARG A 139 8.62 33.16 38.00
C ARG A 139 8.59 32.63 36.57
N TYR A 140 8.30 31.35 36.38
CA TYR A 140 8.48 30.66 35.10
C TYR A 140 7.14 30.38 34.42
N LYS A 141 7.05 30.69 33.12
CA LYS A 141 5.86 30.42 32.30
C LYS A 141 5.80 28.96 31.83
N TYR A 142 6.92 28.26 31.84
CA TYR A 142 6.98 26.85 31.50
C TYR A 142 8.18 26.17 32.17
N PHE A 143 8.11 24.86 32.36
CA PHE A 143 9.24 24.06 32.82
C PHE A 143 9.11 22.59 32.41
N TYR A 144 10.28 21.96 32.26
CA TYR A 144 10.49 20.57 31.94
C TYR A 144 10.68 19.75 33.21
N VAL A 145 10.01 18.61 33.27
CA VAL A 145 10.16 17.61 34.31
C VAL A 145 10.55 16.30 33.62
N PHE A 146 11.81 15.92 33.80
CA PHE A 146 12.32 14.63 33.38
C PHE A 146 12.29 13.66 34.55
N PHE A 147 11.99 12.40 34.27
CA PHE A 147 12.01 11.36 35.28
C PHE A 147 13.37 10.68 35.35
N LYS A 148 13.81 10.38 36.57
CA LYS A 148 15.02 9.59 36.83
C LYS A 148 14.60 8.22 37.37
N ASP A 149 14.84 7.21 36.55
CA ASP A 149 14.57 5.81 36.91
C ASP A 149 15.65 5.22 37.79
N THR A 150 15.23 4.34 38.69
CA THR A 150 16.14 3.50 39.45
C THR A 150 16.47 2.24 38.66
N ILE A 151 17.74 1.85 38.61
CA ILE A 151 18.22 0.75 37.75
C ILE A 151 17.56 -0.60 38.08
N SER A 152 17.01 -0.77 39.28
CA SER A 152 16.45 -2.03 39.78
C SER A 152 14.94 -2.21 39.58
N GLU A 153 14.21 -1.21 39.05
CA GLU A 153 12.74 -1.29 38.94
C GLU A 153 12.26 -1.72 37.54
N SER A 154 11.13 -2.44 37.49
CA SER A 154 10.49 -2.74 36.20
C SER A 154 9.86 -1.49 35.59
N LYS A 155 9.80 -1.40 34.26
CA LYS A 155 9.21 -0.25 33.55
C LYS A 155 7.80 0.08 34.02
N ALA A 156 6.96 -0.92 34.29
CA ALA A 156 5.60 -0.72 34.79
C ALA A 156 5.55 -0.09 36.20
N ILE A 157 6.55 -0.36 37.05
CA ILE A 157 6.67 0.25 38.38
C ILE A 157 7.16 1.70 38.25
N ALA A 158 8.17 1.95 37.40
CA ALA A 158 8.64 3.30 37.10
C ALA A 158 7.51 4.20 36.59
N LEU A 159 6.75 3.74 35.58
CA LEU A 159 5.63 4.51 35.02
C LEU A 159 4.52 4.82 36.04
N ARG A 160 4.27 3.93 37.01
CA ARG A 160 3.34 4.22 38.13
C ARG A 160 3.85 5.31 39.04
N ARG A 161 5.14 5.27 39.36
CA ARG A 161 5.80 6.32 40.15
C ARG A 161 5.72 7.65 39.39
N HIS A 162 5.92 7.63 38.08
CA HIS A 162 5.83 8.84 37.25
C HIS A 162 4.40 9.39 37.18
N ASP A 163 3.38 8.53 37.06
CA ASP A 163 1.96 8.93 37.13
C ASP A 163 1.62 9.63 38.47
N LEU A 164 2.13 9.12 39.58
CA LEU A 164 2.01 9.76 40.90
C LEU A 164 2.71 11.12 40.96
N LEU A 165 3.95 11.19 40.48
CA LEU A 165 4.74 12.43 40.44
C LEU A 165 4.08 13.49 39.54
N MET A 166 3.56 13.10 38.37
CA MET A 166 2.84 14.00 37.46
C MET A 166 1.65 14.64 38.16
N ARG A 167 0.83 13.83 38.85
CA ARG A 167 -0.31 14.32 39.63
C ARG A 167 0.13 15.31 40.70
N GLU A 168 1.16 14.97 41.48
CA GLU A 168 1.64 15.81 42.58
C GLU A 168 2.19 17.14 42.09
N VAL A 169 3.05 17.12 41.06
CA VAL A 169 3.61 18.32 40.43
C VAL A 169 2.50 19.19 39.88
N TYR A 170 1.57 18.63 39.10
CA TYR A 170 0.48 19.38 38.51
C TYR A 170 -0.38 20.04 39.61
N PHE A 171 -0.70 19.30 40.66
CA PHE A 171 -1.52 19.80 41.77
C PHE A 171 -0.84 20.94 42.53
N VAL A 172 0.45 20.80 42.86
CA VAL A 172 1.21 21.86 43.55
C VAL A 172 1.30 23.12 42.70
N VAL A 173 1.61 22.99 41.41
CA VAL A 173 1.76 24.14 40.51
C VAL A 173 0.41 24.83 40.32
N ARG A 174 -0.67 24.07 40.20
CA ARG A 174 -2.04 24.60 40.14
C ARG A 174 -2.44 25.39 41.39
N GLN A 175 -2.02 24.95 42.58
CA GLN A 175 -2.33 25.67 43.82
C GLN A 175 -1.59 27.01 43.94
N ILE A 176 -0.37 27.08 43.41
CA ILE A 176 0.48 28.28 43.50
C ILE A 176 0.20 29.23 42.32
N ALA A 177 -0.12 28.70 41.14
CA ALA A 177 -0.42 29.49 39.96
C ALA A 177 -1.78 30.18 40.10
N SER A 178 -1.80 31.51 39.95
CA SER A 178 -3.03 32.32 39.93
C SER A 178 -3.75 32.28 38.58
N SER A 179 -3.39 31.35 37.69
CA SER A 179 -3.86 31.30 36.30
C SER A 179 -3.91 29.86 35.79
N PRO A 180 -4.69 29.58 34.73
CA PRO A 180 -4.84 28.22 34.22
C PRO A 180 -3.50 27.60 33.84
N VAL A 181 -3.36 26.32 34.18
CA VAL A 181 -2.17 25.50 33.96
C VAL A 181 -2.53 24.42 32.95
N VAL A 182 -1.64 24.16 31.99
CA VAL A 182 -1.75 23.02 31.08
C VAL A 182 -0.48 22.19 31.19
N ALA A 183 -0.59 20.88 31.10
CA ALA A 183 0.60 20.03 31.02
C ALA A 183 0.57 19.10 29.81
N PHE A 184 1.75 18.81 29.27
CA PHE A 184 1.95 17.81 28.24
C PHE A 184 2.86 16.70 28.79
N TYR A 185 2.49 15.45 28.55
CA TYR A 185 3.28 14.28 28.87
C TYR A 185 3.57 13.46 27.61
N THR A 186 4.85 13.23 27.30
CA THR A 186 5.29 12.49 26.11
C THR A 186 6.73 11.95 26.27
N GLY A 187 7.24 11.20 25.30
CA GLY A 187 8.63 10.74 25.27
C GLY A 187 9.49 11.45 24.25
N LYS A 188 10.82 11.42 24.46
CA LYS A 188 11.81 11.92 23.49
C LYS A 188 11.90 11.07 22.24
N MET A 189 11.81 9.75 22.39
CA MET A 189 11.96 8.77 21.32
C MET A 189 10.97 7.62 21.49
N ASN A 190 10.47 7.10 20.37
CA ASN A 190 9.76 5.83 20.35
C ASN A 190 10.76 4.65 20.36
N PRO A 191 10.74 3.74 21.37
CA PRO A 191 11.62 2.56 21.39
C PRO A 191 11.33 1.54 20.29
N ILE A 192 10.16 1.59 19.65
CA ILE A 192 9.79 0.63 18.59
C ILE A 192 10.37 1.08 17.26
N ILE A 193 11.42 0.37 16.85
CA ILE A 193 11.98 0.49 15.50
C ILE A 193 11.04 -0.27 14.56
N VAL A 194 10.08 0.43 13.95
CA VAL A 194 9.34 -0.14 12.82
C VAL A 194 10.29 -0.13 11.63
N GLU A 195 10.96 -1.27 11.39
CA GLU A 195 11.68 -1.48 10.14
C GLU A 195 10.65 -1.40 9.01
N LYS A 196 10.65 -0.27 8.29
CA LYS A 196 9.96 -0.19 7.01
C LYS A 196 10.59 -1.30 6.16
N LEU A 197 9.83 -2.35 5.88
CA LEU A 197 10.19 -3.34 4.86
C LEU A 197 10.36 -2.55 3.58
N ASN A 198 11.60 -2.13 3.32
CA ASN A 198 11.99 -1.61 2.04
C ASN A 198 11.94 -2.84 1.14
N PHE A 199 10.78 -3.05 0.52
CA PHE A 199 10.68 -3.94 -0.62
C PHE A 199 11.61 -3.35 -1.67
N VAL A 200 12.87 -3.79 -1.68
CA VAL A 200 13.70 -3.67 -2.86
C VAL A 200 12.89 -4.40 -3.93
N PRO A 201 12.46 -3.71 -5.00
CA PRO A 201 11.85 -4.40 -6.12
C PRO A 201 12.83 -5.51 -6.49
N ILE A 202 12.40 -6.76 -6.37
CA ILE A 202 13.20 -7.87 -6.89
C ILE A 202 13.30 -7.56 -8.38
N GLU A 203 14.44 -7.01 -8.81
CA GLU A 203 14.70 -6.90 -10.24
C GLU A 203 14.56 -8.32 -10.76
N PRO A 204 13.60 -8.58 -11.68
CA PRO A 204 13.40 -9.91 -12.18
C PRO A 204 14.75 -10.35 -12.73
N GLN A 205 15.28 -11.43 -12.17
CA GLN A 205 16.54 -12.02 -12.58
C GLN A 205 16.53 -12.04 -14.10
N LYS A 206 17.52 -11.43 -14.77
CA LYS A 206 17.57 -11.39 -16.24
C LYS A 206 17.69 -12.83 -16.73
N ILE A 207 16.55 -13.50 -16.92
CA ILE A 207 16.47 -14.83 -17.51
C ILE A 207 17.14 -14.67 -18.86
N ARG A 208 18.23 -15.41 -19.09
CA ARG A 208 18.89 -15.50 -20.40
C ARG A 208 17.83 -16.03 -21.36
N ARG A 209 17.11 -15.12 -22.03
CA ARG A 209 16.12 -15.49 -23.03
C ARG A 209 16.87 -16.23 -24.14
N PRO A 210 16.37 -17.39 -24.61
CA PRO A 210 17.00 -18.07 -25.72
C PRO A 210 17.12 -17.11 -26.90
N PRO A 211 18.24 -17.15 -27.65
CA PRO A 211 18.44 -16.25 -28.79
C PRO A 211 17.24 -16.38 -29.74
N GLY A 212 16.53 -15.28 -29.91
CA GLY A 212 15.37 -15.20 -30.79
C GLY A 212 15.79 -14.66 -32.15
N VAL A 213 15.12 -15.16 -33.18
CA VAL A 213 15.32 -14.73 -34.56
C VAL A 213 14.17 -13.83 -34.96
N THR A 214 14.47 -12.68 -35.58
CA THR A 214 13.47 -11.76 -36.11
C THR A 214 13.43 -11.90 -37.62
N ILE A 215 12.24 -12.13 -38.17
CA ILE A 215 11.98 -12.37 -39.59
C ILE A 215 11.09 -11.22 -40.07
N THR A 216 11.59 -10.49 -41.06
CA THR A 216 10.91 -9.34 -41.66
C THR A 216 10.41 -9.72 -43.05
N SER A 217 9.10 -9.73 -43.25
CA SER A 217 8.49 -9.92 -44.56
C SER A 217 7.84 -8.65 -45.09
N SER A 218 7.33 -8.70 -46.32
CA SER A 218 6.64 -7.55 -46.92
C SER A 218 5.32 -7.28 -46.18
N GLY A 219 4.63 -8.33 -45.74
CA GLY A 219 3.33 -8.26 -45.08
C GLY A 219 3.28 -8.49 -43.59
N ALA A 220 4.35 -8.98 -42.97
CA ALA A 220 4.35 -9.27 -41.54
C ALA A 220 5.75 -9.22 -40.91
N LEU A 221 5.76 -9.17 -39.59
CA LEU A 221 6.94 -9.23 -38.75
C LEU A 221 6.78 -10.37 -37.76
N PHE A 222 7.81 -11.20 -37.65
CA PHE A 222 7.82 -12.35 -36.77
C PHE A 222 9.08 -12.35 -35.92
N LYS A 223 8.95 -12.85 -34.71
CA LYS A 223 10.08 -13.11 -33.84
C LYS A 223 9.86 -14.43 -33.14
N PHE A 224 10.71 -15.40 -33.42
CA PHE A 224 10.63 -16.73 -32.85
C PHE A 224 11.82 -16.98 -31.94
N SER A 225 11.60 -17.67 -30.83
CA SER A 225 12.68 -18.12 -29.95
C SER A 225 12.49 -19.59 -29.62
N GLY A 226 13.59 -20.34 -29.66
CA GLY A 226 13.59 -21.78 -29.40
C GLY A 226 12.73 -22.56 -30.39
N VAL A 227 13.01 -22.45 -31.70
CA VAL A 227 12.41 -23.29 -32.74
C VAL A 227 13.16 -24.61 -32.79
N TYR A 228 12.43 -25.74 -32.74
CA TYR A 228 13.04 -27.06 -32.83
C TYR A 228 12.07 -28.09 -33.40
N ALA A 229 12.61 -29.08 -34.12
CA ALA A 229 11.87 -30.26 -34.54
C ALA A 229 12.17 -31.43 -33.60
N THR A 230 11.15 -32.23 -33.30
CA THR A 230 11.25 -33.48 -32.53
C THR A 230 10.81 -34.65 -33.38
N VAL A 231 11.69 -35.64 -33.54
CA VAL A 231 11.42 -36.91 -34.22
C VAL A 231 11.76 -38.03 -33.24
N GLY A 232 10.74 -38.68 -32.67
CA GLY A 232 10.92 -39.64 -31.59
C GLY A 232 11.61 -39.01 -30.36
N THR A 233 12.82 -39.47 -30.02
CA THR A 233 13.62 -38.95 -28.90
C THR A 233 14.64 -37.88 -29.29
N ARG A 234 14.81 -37.61 -30.60
CA ARG A 234 15.79 -36.64 -31.10
C ARG A 234 15.18 -35.26 -31.23
N ARG A 235 15.97 -34.23 -30.88
CA ARG A 235 15.60 -32.82 -31.00
C ARG A 235 16.65 -32.07 -31.81
N SER A 236 16.20 -31.44 -32.90
CA SER A 236 17.03 -30.58 -33.76
C SER A 236 16.61 -29.13 -33.56
N MET A 237 17.53 -28.26 -33.12
CA MET A 237 17.24 -26.83 -32.91
C MET A 237 17.58 -26.01 -34.16
N PHE A 238 16.66 -25.11 -34.53
CA PHE A 238 16.81 -24.20 -35.65
C PHE A 238 16.99 -22.78 -35.11
N SER A 239 18.21 -22.25 -35.20
CA SER A 239 18.56 -20.90 -34.75
C SER A 239 18.86 -19.92 -35.89
N GLN A 240 18.82 -20.41 -37.13
CA GLN A 240 19.04 -19.61 -38.33
C GLN A 240 17.76 -18.86 -38.71
N ILE A 241 17.94 -17.76 -39.43
CA ILE A 241 16.82 -16.98 -39.98
C ILE A 241 16.23 -17.73 -41.16
N PRO A 242 14.94 -18.16 -41.10
CA PRO A 242 14.30 -18.77 -42.25
C PRO A 242 14.14 -17.76 -43.38
N LEU A 243 14.09 -18.26 -44.60
CA LEU A 243 13.82 -17.45 -45.78
C LEU A 243 12.31 -17.37 -46.00
N ILE A 244 11.83 -16.22 -46.50
CA ILE A 244 10.43 -16.11 -46.92
C ILE A 244 10.35 -16.69 -48.33
N ALA A 245 9.67 -17.83 -48.45
CA ALA A 245 9.54 -18.56 -49.71
C ALA A 245 8.47 -17.92 -50.61
N GLU A 246 7.33 -17.56 -50.02
CA GLU A 246 6.18 -17.00 -50.74
C GLU A 246 5.35 -16.11 -49.81
N GLU A 247 4.81 -15.01 -50.34
CA GLU A 247 3.76 -14.23 -49.68
C GLU A 247 2.63 -13.95 -50.65
N THR A 248 1.44 -14.44 -50.33
CA THR A 248 0.25 -14.22 -51.15
C THR A 248 -0.74 -13.33 -50.43
N TRP A 249 -1.09 -12.21 -51.07
CA TRP A 249 -2.11 -11.30 -50.59
C TRP A 249 -3.46 -11.58 -51.26
N LYS A 250 -4.50 -11.70 -50.46
CA LYS A 250 -5.91 -11.64 -50.88
C LYS A 250 -6.57 -10.46 -50.16
N LYS A 251 -7.73 -10.00 -50.64
CA LYS A 251 -8.39 -8.76 -50.15
C LYS A 251 -8.42 -8.60 -48.61
N HIS A 252 -8.68 -9.68 -47.87
CA HIS A 252 -8.73 -9.68 -46.41
C HIS A 252 -7.88 -10.81 -45.79
N GLN A 253 -6.91 -11.33 -46.54
CA GLN A 253 -6.07 -12.41 -46.06
C GLN A 253 -4.63 -12.24 -46.53
N LEU A 254 -3.69 -12.65 -45.69
CA LEU A 254 -2.27 -12.73 -46.02
C LEU A 254 -1.81 -14.15 -45.67
N ASN A 255 -1.17 -14.82 -46.63
CA ASN A 255 -0.45 -16.05 -46.34
C ASN A 255 1.05 -15.76 -46.46
N THR A 256 1.79 -16.05 -45.39
CA THR A 256 3.25 -15.90 -45.37
C THR A 256 3.88 -17.28 -45.19
N ARG A 257 4.60 -17.74 -46.20
CA ARG A 257 5.33 -19.02 -46.19
C ARG A 257 6.81 -18.79 -45.91
N MET A 258 7.33 -19.51 -44.92
CA MET A 258 8.72 -19.43 -44.45
C MET A 258 9.39 -20.79 -44.59
N ALA A 259 10.53 -20.82 -45.29
CA ALA A 259 11.34 -22.01 -45.47
C ALA A 259 12.47 -22.08 -44.43
N TYR A 260 12.47 -23.16 -43.67
CA TYR A 260 13.63 -23.66 -42.92
C TYR A 260 14.39 -24.68 -43.78
N SER A 261 15.54 -25.17 -43.30
CA SER A 261 16.33 -26.14 -44.07
C SER A 261 15.58 -27.45 -44.34
N ASP A 262 14.70 -27.85 -43.43
CA ASP A 262 14.11 -29.19 -43.41
C ASP A 262 12.57 -29.18 -43.57
N PHE A 263 11.93 -28.03 -43.40
CA PHE A 263 10.47 -27.87 -43.43
C PHE A 263 10.08 -26.43 -43.77
N GLU A 264 8.81 -26.20 -44.08
CA GLU A 264 8.24 -24.87 -44.29
C GLU A 264 7.07 -24.62 -43.33
N LEU A 265 6.87 -23.36 -42.96
CA LEU A 265 5.74 -22.91 -42.15
C LEU A 265 4.91 -21.91 -42.95
N GLU A 266 3.61 -22.10 -43.03
CA GLU A 266 2.70 -21.15 -43.63
C GLU A 266 1.73 -20.58 -42.59
N PHE A 267 1.78 -19.25 -42.44
CA PHE A 267 0.90 -18.50 -41.53
C PHE A 267 -0.25 -17.90 -42.32
N GLU A 268 -1.48 -18.23 -41.93
CA GLU A 268 -2.70 -17.68 -42.52
C GLU A 268 -3.26 -16.56 -41.63
N PHE A 269 -3.20 -15.33 -42.13
CA PHE A 269 -3.78 -14.15 -41.49
C PHE A 269 -5.11 -13.77 -42.13
N ILE A 270 -6.09 -13.43 -41.30
CA ILE A 270 -7.37 -12.85 -41.68
C ILE A 270 -7.45 -11.43 -41.12
N PHE A 271 -7.83 -10.48 -41.97
CA PHE A 271 -7.97 -9.08 -41.63
C PHE A 271 -9.44 -8.71 -41.40
N LYS A 272 -9.70 -8.07 -40.27
CA LYS A 272 -10.99 -7.50 -39.86
C LYS A 272 -10.87 -5.98 -39.75
N GLU A 273 -12.00 -5.29 -39.65
CA GLU A 273 -12.03 -3.81 -39.55
C GLU A 273 -11.23 -3.30 -38.35
N ASP A 274 -11.31 -4.03 -37.23
CA ASP A 274 -10.81 -3.69 -35.91
C ASP A 274 -9.48 -4.38 -35.55
N GLY A 275 -9.01 -5.33 -36.36
CA GLY A 275 -7.74 -6.00 -36.14
C GLY A 275 -7.44 -7.13 -37.11
N TRP A 276 -6.55 -8.02 -36.71
CA TRP A 276 -6.13 -9.18 -37.49
C TRP A 276 -6.16 -10.43 -36.63
N ILE A 277 -6.33 -11.59 -37.27
CA ILE A 277 -6.35 -12.90 -36.64
C ILE A 277 -5.43 -13.83 -37.42
N VAL A 278 -4.57 -14.58 -36.74
CA VAL A 278 -3.91 -15.76 -37.30
C VAL A 278 -4.86 -16.93 -37.10
N GLU A 279 -5.40 -17.45 -38.19
CA GLU A 279 -6.36 -18.56 -38.14
C GLU A 279 -5.60 -19.88 -37.92
N ASN A 280 -4.67 -20.17 -38.84
CA ASN A 280 -3.96 -21.43 -38.89
C ASN A 280 -2.46 -21.22 -39.12
N VAL A 281 -1.68 -22.16 -38.62
CA VAL A 281 -0.28 -22.36 -39.02
C VAL A 281 -0.15 -23.76 -39.57
N MET A 282 0.31 -23.84 -40.81
CA MET A 282 0.51 -25.10 -41.53
C MET A 282 1.99 -25.46 -41.53
N LEU A 283 2.28 -26.74 -41.30
CA LEU A 283 3.59 -27.34 -41.48
C LEU A 283 3.60 -28.02 -42.84
N LEU A 284 4.57 -27.63 -43.69
CA LEU A 284 4.77 -28.24 -45.00
C LEU A 284 6.14 -28.93 -45.07
N GLU A 285 6.16 -30.08 -45.72
CA GLU A 285 7.39 -30.79 -46.08
C GLU A 285 7.34 -31.06 -47.58
N TRP A 286 8.38 -30.65 -48.31
CA TRP A 286 8.45 -30.78 -49.77
C TRP A 286 7.26 -30.16 -50.52
N GLY A 287 6.69 -29.09 -49.96
CA GLY A 287 5.54 -28.36 -50.54
C GLY A 287 4.18 -29.01 -50.28
N GLU A 288 4.10 -30.13 -49.56
CA GLU A 288 2.85 -30.76 -49.15
C GLU A 288 2.52 -30.43 -47.69
N GLU A 289 1.25 -30.16 -47.40
CA GLU A 289 0.77 -30.01 -46.02
C GLU A 289 0.87 -31.34 -45.27
N VAL A 290 1.64 -31.34 -44.18
CA VAL A 290 1.84 -32.50 -43.32
C VAL A 290 1.26 -32.31 -41.92
N GLY A 291 0.97 -31.07 -41.53
CA GLY A 291 0.36 -30.75 -40.24
C GLY A 291 -0.30 -29.37 -40.22
N ARG A 292 -1.28 -29.19 -39.34
CA ARG A 292 -1.99 -27.92 -39.16
C ARG A 292 -2.31 -27.71 -37.68
N THR A 293 -2.06 -26.50 -37.19
CA THR A 293 -2.44 -26.08 -35.84
C THR A 293 -3.29 -24.82 -35.93
N GLU A 294 -4.51 -24.90 -35.40
CA GLU A 294 -5.41 -23.75 -35.26
C GLU A 294 -4.91 -22.86 -34.12
N MET A 295 -4.61 -21.59 -34.42
CA MET A 295 -4.24 -20.62 -33.39
C MET A 295 -5.44 -19.80 -32.94
N LYS A 296 -6.24 -19.29 -33.89
CA LYS A 296 -7.38 -18.38 -33.63
C LYS A 296 -7.02 -17.22 -32.69
N VAL A 297 -5.80 -16.71 -32.80
CA VAL A 297 -5.29 -15.59 -32.00
C VAL A 297 -5.26 -14.33 -32.82
N GLY A 298 -5.50 -13.18 -32.20
CA GLY A 298 -5.50 -11.93 -32.93
C GLY A 298 -5.18 -10.74 -32.05
N ALA A 299 -4.90 -9.62 -32.69
CA ALA A 299 -4.67 -8.35 -32.02
C ALA A 299 -5.28 -7.20 -32.83
N PRO A 300 -5.59 -6.06 -32.19
CA PRO A 300 -5.94 -4.84 -32.90
C PRO A 300 -4.82 -4.40 -33.84
N TRP A 301 -5.19 -3.58 -34.82
CA TRP A 301 -4.20 -2.97 -35.72
C TRP A 301 -3.12 -2.20 -34.95
N LYS A 302 -1.89 -2.27 -35.46
CA LYS A 302 -0.67 -1.68 -34.85
C LYS A 302 -0.18 -2.37 -33.57
N TRP A 303 -0.86 -3.40 -33.08
CA TRP A 303 -0.39 -4.22 -31.96
C TRP A 303 0.24 -5.51 -32.46
N SER A 304 1.18 -6.03 -31.67
CA SER A 304 1.78 -7.35 -31.88
C SER A 304 1.18 -8.36 -30.91
N TYR A 305 1.05 -9.61 -31.32
CA TYR A 305 0.68 -10.71 -30.44
C TYR A 305 1.94 -11.40 -29.96
N VAL A 306 2.12 -11.56 -28.64
CA VAL A 306 3.28 -12.18 -28.01
C VAL A 306 2.82 -13.39 -27.20
N CYS A 307 3.47 -14.54 -27.37
CA CYS A 307 3.19 -15.71 -26.56
C CYS A 307 4.44 -16.43 -26.09
N SER A 308 4.38 -16.93 -24.85
CA SER A 308 5.40 -17.80 -24.25
C SER A 308 4.93 -19.25 -24.10
N GLU A 309 3.68 -19.55 -24.44
CA GLU A 309 3.18 -20.91 -24.57
C GLU A 309 3.67 -21.50 -25.90
N PRO A 310 4.26 -22.71 -25.90
CA PRO A 310 4.86 -23.27 -27.09
C PRO A 310 3.81 -23.58 -28.15
N LEU A 311 4.01 -23.07 -29.36
CA LEU A 311 3.22 -23.47 -30.53
C LEU A 311 3.78 -24.80 -31.04
N VAL A 312 2.98 -25.87 -30.96
CA VAL A 312 3.36 -27.21 -31.40
C VAL A 312 2.59 -27.57 -32.67
N LEU A 313 3.34 -27.82 -33.74
CA LEU A 313 2.85 -28.26 -35.04
C LEU A 313 3.19 -29.74 -35.18
N VAL A 314 2.19 -30.62 -35.19
CA VAL A 314 2.40 -32.07 -35.29
C VAL A 314 2.27 -32.49 -36.74
N ASN A 315 3.28 -33.18 -37.26
CA ASN A 315 3.23 -33.88 -38.53
C ASN A 315 2.37 -35.13 -38.37
N LEU A 316 1.26 -35.19 -39.11
CA LEU A 316 0.28 -36.26 -39.04
C LEU A 316 0.75 -37.56 -39.73
N ARG A 317 1.80 -37.50 -40.55
CA ARG A 317 2.32 -38.65 -41.30
C ARG A 317 3.20 -39.54 -40.45
N ASP A 318 4.12 -38.94 -39.69
CA ASP A 318 5.16 -39.66 -38.94
C ASP A 318 5.13 -39.41 -37.42
N GLY A 319 4.28 -38.49 -36.96
CA GLY A 319 4.18 -38.11 -35.55
C GLY A 319 5.33 -37.24 -35.05
N SER A 320 6.18 -36.72 -35.96
CA SER A 320 7.15 -35.69 -35.63
C SER A 320 6.45 -34.36 -35.30
N ALA A 321 7.15 -33.43 -34.65
CA ALA A 321 6.57 -32.13 -34.34
C ALA A 321 7.58 -31.01 -34.43
N VAL A 322 7.17 -29.87 -34.98
CA VAL A 322 7.90 -28.60 -34.93
C VAL A 322 7.32 -27.76 -33.82
N THR A 323 8.17 -27.32 -32.89
CA THR A 323 7.77 -26.51 -31.75
C THR A 323 8.47 -25.15 -31.78
N ILE A 324 7.68 -24.08 -31.59
CA ILE A 324 8.17 -22.72 -31.39
C ILE A 324 7.92 -22.35 -29.94
N SER A 325 8.98 -22.22 -29.14
CA SER A 325 8.86 -22.01 -27.69
C SER A 325 8.27 -20.65 -27.33
N GLN A 326 8.66 -19.60 -28.04
CA GLN A 326 8.10 -18.26 -27.88
C GLN A 326 7.96 -17.59 -29.24
N TYR A 327 6.87 -16.87 -29.45
CA TYR A 327 6.62 -16.17 -30.69
C TYR A 327 6.02 -14.79 -30.47
N GLN A 328 6.40 -13.85 -31.33
CA GLN A 328 5.79 -12.53 -31.44
C GLN A 328 5.50 -12.25 -32.91
N ILE A 329 4.25 -11.90 -33.24
CA ILE A 329 3.77 -11.81 -34.61
C ILE A 329 3.00 -10.50 -34.79
N GLN A 330 3.20 -9.84 -35.93
CA GLN A 330 2.44 -8.66 -36.33
C GLN A 330 2.35 -8.55 -37.85
N PRO A 331 1.18 -8.77 -38.48
CA PRO A 331 0.96 -8.42 -39.86
C PRO A 331 0.80 -6.91 -40.03
N PHE A 332 1.08 -6.44 -41.23
CA PHE A 332 0.89 -5.07 -41.66
C PHE A 332 -0.36 -4.98 -42.52
N GLN A 333 -1.07 -3.85 -42.41
CA GLN A 333 -2.16 -3.56 -43.31
C GLN A 333 -1.56 -3.13 -44.65
N ASP A 334 -1.67 -3.97 -45.69
CA ASP A 334 -1.40 -3.52 -47.05
C ASP A 334 -2.52 -2.57 -47.47
N GLN A 335 -2.20 -1.29 -47.57
CA GLN A 335 -3.03 -0.36 -48.32
C GLN A 335 -2.35 -0.08 -49.66
N PRO A 336 -2.78 -0.73 -50.75
CA PRO A 336 -2.52 -0.24 -52.08
C PRO A 336 -3.44 0.96 -52.31
N GLY A 337 -3.03 2.14 -51.84
CA GLY A 337 -3.79 3.39 -51.98
C GLY A 337 -2.86 4.57 -52.33
N PRO A 338 -3.30 5.53 -53.16
CA PRO A 338 -2.46 6.66 -53.62
C PRO A 338 -2.20 7.72 -52.54
N TRP A 339 -2.66 7.51 -51.30
CA TRP A 339 -2.53 8.46 -50.21
C TRP A 339 -1.49 8.00 -49.18
N ARG A 340 -0.28 7.73 -49.67
CA ARG A 340 0.91 7.78 -48.82
C ARG A 340 1.26 9.26 -48.62
N THR A 341 0.46 9.96 -47.82
CA THR A 341 0.88 11.24 -47.24
C THR A 341 1.83 10.92 -46.10
N ASP A 342 3.10 10.78 -46.45
CA ASP A 342 4.22 10.91 -45.52
C ASP A 342 4.15 12.31 -44.91
N SER A 343 3.39 12.47 -43.83
CA SER A 343 3.54 13.61 -42.94
C SER A 343 4.75 13.37 -42.05
N GLY A 344 5.91 13.70 -42.62
CA GLY A 344 7.05 14.29 -41.90
C GLY A 344 7.78 13.38 -40.92
N THR A 345 8.79 12.68 -41.43
CA THR A 345 10.19 12.88 -40.97
C THR A 345 11.13 12.31 -42.00
N ASN A 346 12.02 13.14 -42.54
CA ASN A 346 13.22 12.70 -43.24
C ASN A 346 14.03 11.80 -42.30
N SER A 347 13.92 10.49 -42.47
CA SER A 347 14.90 9.52 -41.95
C SER A 347 15.43 8.72 -43.13
N SER A 348 16.53 9.21 -43.69
CA SER A 348 17.41 8.45 -44.55
C SER A 348 17.94 7.22 -43.80
N GLY A 349 17.76 6.04 -44.36
CA GLY A 349 18.54 4.83 -44.04
C GLY A 349 18.05 4.03 -42.83
N ASN A 350 17.66 2.77 -43.09
CA ASN A 350 17.15 1.76 -42.15
C ASN A 350 15.73 1.97 -41.64
N ASP A 351 14.72 1.66 -42.47
CA ASP A 351 13.36 1.31 -42.04
C ASP A 351 13.41 0.02 -41.19
N THR A 352 13.85 0.11 -39.93
CA THR A 352 13.68 -1.00 -38.98
C THR A 352 12.20 -1.05 -38.62
N ARG A 353 11.43 -1.87 -39.35
CA ARG A 353 10.06 -2.22 -38.98
C ARG A 353 10.09 -2.82 -37.58
N ASN A 354 9.60 -2.06 -36.61
CA ASN A 354 9.57 -2.46 -35.21
C ASN A 354 8.19 -2.99 -34.82
N PHE A 355 8.15 -3.90 -33.85
CA PHE A 355 6.89 -4.33 -33.26
C PHE A 355 6.20 -3.16 -32.56
N GLY A 356 4.90 -3.04 -32.76
CA GLY A 356 4.05 -2.18 -31.95
C GLY A 356 3.79 -2.77 -30.56
N PRO A 357 2.91 -2.13 -29.77
CA PRO A 357 2.57 -2.58 -28.42
C PRO A 357 2.14 -4.06 -28.41
N ALA A 358 2.60 -4.80 -27.41
CA ALA A 358 2.39 -6.24 -27.32
C ALA A 358 1.12 -6.60 -26.53
N ILE A 359 0.31 -7.50 -27.09
CA ILE A 359 -0.72 -8.25 -26.38
C ILE A 359 -0.16 -9.62 -26.04
N ASN A 360 -0.14 -9.97 -24.75
CA ASN A 360 0.32 -11.27 -24.31
C ASN A 360 -0.75 -12.34 -24.54
N CYS A 361 -0.33 -13.56 -24.86
CA CYS A 361 -1.18 -14.73 -24.83
C CYS A 361 -1.53 -15.08 -23.38
N GLY A 362 -2.78 -15.47 -23.19
CA GLY A 362 -3.33 -15.81 -21.88
C GLY A 362 -4.29 -14.73 -21.37
N PRO A 363 -5.51 -15.11 -20.98
CA PRO A 363 -6.36 -14.19 -20.24
C PRO A 363 -5.70 -13.91 -18.88
N TYR A 364 -5.80 -12.67 -18.39
CA TYR A 364 -5.33 -12.31 -17.04
C TYR A 364 -5.90 -13.23 -15.96
N PHE A 365 -7.07 -13.83 -16.21
CA PHE A 365 -7.70 -14.83 -15.38
C PHE A 365 -8.12 -16.04 -16.21
N ASN A 366 -7.68 -17.23 -15.81
CA ASN A 366 -8.23 -18.48 -16.33
C ASN A 366 -9.73 -18.59 -15.93
N SER A 367 -10.55 -19.26 -16.75
CA SER A 367 -11.97 -19.49 -16.46
C SER A 367 -12.19 -20.14 -15.09
N GLN A 368 -11.29 -21.04 -14.69
CA GLN A 368 -11.28 -21.66 -13.36
C GLN A 368 -11.02 -20.65 -12.24
N ILE A 369 -10.09 -19.72 -12.45
CA ILE A 369 -9.76 -18.67 -11.46
C ILE A 369 -10.93 -17.68 -11.37
N LEU A 370 -11.53 -17.31 -12.49
CA LEU A 370 -12.68 -16.41 -12.53
C LEU A 370 -13.89 -17.00 -11.81
N ALA A 371 -14.16 -18.30 -12.02
CA ALA A 371 -15.21 -19.02 -11.30
C ALA A 371 -14.94 -19.07 -9.78
N GLY A 372 -13.70 -19.35 -9.37
CA GLY A 372 -13.32 -19.33 -7.95
C GLY A 372 -13.45 -17.94 -7.31
N LEU A 373 -13.06 -16.89 -8.03
CA LEU A 373 -13.19 -15.50 -7.56
C LEU A 373 -14.66 -15.10 -7.42
N MET A 374 -15.51 -15.52 -8.37
CA MET A 374 -16.96 -15.30 -8.28
C MET A 374 -17.57 -15.97 -7.04
N VAL A 375 -17.24 -17.24 -6.78
CA VAL A 375 -17.79 -17.97 -5.62
C VAL A 375 -17.32 -17.34 -4.31
N THR A 376 -16.03 -17.03 -4.19
CA THR A 376 -15.48 -16.40 -2.98
C THR A 376 -16.07 -15.01 -2.73
N MET A 377 -16.30 -14.21 -3.78
CA MET A 377 -17.00 -12.94 -3.67
C MET A 377 -18.43 -13.11 -3.14
N PHE A 378 -19.15 -14.12 -3.63
CA PHE A 378 -20.51 -14.41 -3.19
C PHE A 378 -20.54 -14.82 -1.70
N CYS A 379 -19.65 -15.70 -1.27
CA CYS A 379 -19.51 -16.09 0.14
C CYS A 379 -19.14 -14.91 1.04
N LEU A 380 -18.22 -14.04 0.60
CA LEU A 380 -17.87 -12.81 1.34
C LEU A 380 -19.06 -11.86 1.47
N GLY A 381 -19.91 -11.76 0.44
CA GLY A 381 -21.14 -10.98 0.49
C GLY A 381 -22.10 -11.47 1.58
N ILE A 382 -22.34 -12.79 1.65
CA ILE A 382 -23.19 -13.40 2.67
C ILE A 382 -22.59 -13.21 4.07
N LEU A 383 -21.27 -13.41 4.23
CA LEU A 383 -20.59 -13.23 5.51
C LEU A 383 -20.68 -11.78 5.99
N THR A 384 -20.44 -10.82 5.11
CA THR A 384 -20.53 -9.38 5.42
C THR A 384 -21.94 -9.02 5.85
N TYR A 385 -22.96 -9.53 5.16
CA TYR A 385 -24.36 -9.35 5.57
C TYR A 385 -24.65 -9.91 6.97
N GLY A 386 -24.12 -11.10 7.29
CA GLY A 386 -24.24 -11.70 8.62
C GLY A 386 -23.57 -10.87 9.72
N VAL A 387 -22.36 -10.36 9.46
CA VAL A 387 -21.62 -9.50 10.41
C VAL A 387 -22.37 -8.19 10.66
N VAL A 388 -22.87 -7.52 9.61
CA VAL A 388 -23.66 -6.29 9.73
C VAL A 388 -24.95 -6.54 10.51
N SER A 389 -25.62 -7.67 10.27
CA SER A 389 -26.83 -8.06 11.00
C SER A 389 -26.57 -8.26 12.48
N MET A 390 -25.47 -8.94 12.85
CA MET A 390 -25.05 -9.10 14.25
C MET A 390 -24.68 -7.77 14.91
N TYR A 391 -24.04 -6.86 14.16
CA TYR A 391 -23.69 -5.54 14.68
C TYR A 391 -24.92 -4.67 14.98
N ASN A 392 -26.04 -4.94 14.31
CA ASN A 392 -27.30 -4.23 14.52
C ASN A 392 -28.22 -4.90 15.57
N CYS A 393 -27.76 -5.94 16.26
CA CYS A 393 -28.47 -6.50 17.40
C CYS A 393 -28.38 -5.54 18.60
N LYS A 394 -29.33 -4.61 18.70
CA LYS A 394 -29.52 -3.80 19.91
C LYS A 394 -30.06 -4.69 21.03
N SER A 395 -29.37 -4.76 22.17
CA SER A 395 -29.96 -5.36 23.37
C SER A 395 -31.11 -4.49 23.85
N ASN A 396 -32.23 -5.11 24.19
CA ASN A 396 -33.36 -4.38 24.75
C ASN A 396 -32.94 -3.86 26.13
N ASP A 397 -32.82 -2.54 26.29
CA ASP A 397 -32.26 -1.88 27.48
C ASP A 397 -33.26 -1.83 28.66
N ARG A 398 -34.38 -2.55 28.53
CA ARG A 398 -35.44 -2.59 29.51
C ARG A 398 -35.58 -4.02 30.04
N TYR A 399 -34.80 -4.31 31.06
CA TYR A 399 -35.24 -5.28 32.06
C TYR A 399 -36.44 -4.65 32.79
N ASP A 400 -37.66 -4.93 32.31
CA ASP A 400 -38.86 -4.70 33.12
C ASP A 400 -38.75 -5.64 34.32
N ASP A 401 -38.23 -5.12 35.43
CA ASP A 401 -38.37 -5.72 36.75
C ASP A 401 -39.87 -5.77 37.07
N GLN A 402 -40.47 -6.96 37.02
CA GLN A 402 -41.90 -7.18 37.28
C GLN A 402 -42.35 -6.70 38.67
N ASN A 403 -41.43 -6.37 39.58
CA ASN A 403 -41.74 -5.88 40.92
C ASN A 403 -41.18 -4.47 41.25
N GLY A 404 -40.56 -3.78 40.29
CA GLY A 404 -40.02 -2.42 40.51
C GLY A 404 -41.12 -1.36 40.52
N LYS A 405 -41.66 -1.00 41.70
CA LYS A 405 -42.58 0.13 41.84
C LYS A 405 -41.96 1.40 41.21
N PRO A 406 -42.73 2.20 40.45
CA PRO A 406 -42.22 3.44 39.88
C PRO A 406 -41.80 4.39 40.99
N LEU A 407 -40.56 4.90 40.91
CA LEU A 407 -40.06 5.97 41.78
C LEU A 407 -40.87 7.24 41.52
N VAL A 408 -41.90 7.46 42.33
CA VAL A 408 -42.59 8.74 42.42
C VAL A 408 -41.70 9.68 43.22
N ILE A 409 -41.06 10.63 42.54
CA ILE A 409 -40.38 11.75 43.20
C ILE A 409 -41.48 12.69 43.69
N ALA A 410 -41.90 12.53 44.94
CA ALA A 410 -42.75 13.50 45.61
C ALA A 410 -41.91 14.74 45.92
N PHE A 411 -42.20 15.84 45.24
CA PHE A 411 -41.66 17.15 45.56
C PHE A 411 -42.45 17.71 46.74
N GLU A 412 -41.93 17.53 47.95
CA GLU A 412 -42.51 18.13 49.16
C GLU A 412 -42.04 19.59 49.22
N GLY A 413 -42.88 20.48 48.69
CA GLY A 413 -42.74 21.93 48.85
C GLY A 413 -43.12 22.33 50.26
N GLY A 414 -42.10 22.58 51.10
CA GLY A 414 -42.25 23.26 52.38
C GLY A 414 -42.32 24.78 52.19
N LEU A 415 -43.31 25.37 52.86
CA LEU A 415 -43.54 26.76 53.28
C LEU A 415 -42.51 27.84 52.89
#